data_AF-B6CEQ2-F1
#
_entry.id   AF-B6CEQ2-F1
#
_cell.length_a   1.000
_cell.length_b   1.000
_cell.length_c   1.000
_cell.angle_alpha   90.00
_cell.angle_beta   90.00
_cell.angle_gamma   90.00
#
_symmetry.space_group_name_H-M   'P 1'
#
loop_
_entity.id
_entity.type
_entity.pdbx_description
1 polymer ?
#
loop_
_entity_poly.entity_id
_entity_poly.type
_entity_poly.pdbx_seq_one_letter_code
_entity_poly.pdbx_strand_id
1 'polypeptide(L)' 'AYYCQGDCPFPLADHLNGTNHAIVQTLVNSVNPAAVPKACCVPTQLSPISMLYMDEVN' A
#
# COMPACT_ATOMS: atom_id res chain seq x y z
N ALA A 1 8.52 -12.67 6.24
CA ALA A 1 8.27 -12.68 4.77
C ALA A 1 8.68 -11.31 4.19
N TYR A 2 8.63 -11.14 2.87
CA TYR A 2 8.83 -9.85 2.20
C TYR A 2 7.92 -8.76 2.79
N TYR A 3 8.26 -7.49 2.53
CA TYR A 3 7.51 -6.35 3.02
C TYR A 3 7.65 -5.17 2.04
N CYS A 4 6.68 -4.26 2.07
CA CYS A 4 6.72 -3.01 1.33
C CYS A 4 7.31 -1.91 2.22
N GLN A 5 8.30 -1.19 1.70
CA GLN A 5 8.90 -0.04 2.37
C GLN A 5 9.17 1.05 1.34
N GLY A 6 8.90 2.29 1.74
CA GLY A 6 9.13 3.48 0.92
C GLY A 6 8.03 4.50 1.11
N ASP A 7 8.29 5.72 0.61
CA ASP A 7 7.30 6.79 0.53
C ASP A 7 6.53 6.72 -0.80
N CYS A 8 5.32 7.28 -0.81
CA CYS A 8 4.54 7.54 -2.03
C CYS A 8 4.46 9.05 -2.29
N PRO A 9 5.52 9.67 -2.86
CA PRO A 9 5.53 11.11 -3.14
C PRO A 9 4.69 11.46 -4.37
N PHE A 10 4.32 12.73 -4.51
CA PHE A 10 3.78 13.27 -5.76
C PHE A 10 4.92 13.72 -6.70
N PRO A 11 4.85 13.43 -8.01
CA PRO A 11 3.87 12.58 -8.68
C PRO A 11 4.08 11.09 -8.34
N LEU A 12 2.98 10.36 -8.18
CA LEU A 12 3.03 8.94 -7.88
C LEU A 12 3.57 8.19 -9.09
N ALA A 13 4.64 7.40 -8.91
CA ALA A 13 5.29 6.71 -10.01
C ALA A 13 4.37 5.63 -10.63
N ASP A 14 4.32 5.57 -11.97
CA ASP A 14 3.40 4.70 -12.71
C ASP A 14 3.50 3.22 -12.32
N HIS A 15 4.72 2.73 -12.05
CA HIS A 15 4.96 1.33 -11.69
C HIS A 15 4.37 0.93 -10.32
N LEU A 16 3.98 1.90 -9.48
CA LEU A 16 3.31 1.62 -8.21
C LEU A 16 1.84 1.23 -8.40
N ASN A 17 1.28 1.34 -9.63
CA ASN A 17 -0.10 0.99 -9.96
C ASN A 17 -1.12 1.57 -8.97
N GLY A 18 -0.92 2.84 -8.60
CA GLY A 18 -1.74 3.51 -7.60
C GLY A 18 -3.20 3.67 -8.04
N THR A 19 -4.12 3.60 -7.07
CA THR A 19 -5.51 3.93 -7.33
C THR A 19 -5.67 5.42 -7.63
N ASN A 20 -6.75 5.80 -8.33
CA ASN A 20 -7.09 7.21 -8.54
C ASN A 20 -7.16 7.99 -7.22
N HIS A 21 -7.65 7.35 -6.14
CA HIS A 21 -7.68 7.94 -4.80
C HIS A 21 -6.26 8.22 -4.28
N ALA A 22 -5.32 7.29 -4.45
CA ALA A 22 -3.93 7.50 -4.03
C ALA A 22 -3.24 8.63 -4.82
N ILE A 23 -3.53 8.75 -6.13
CA ILE A 23 -3.03 9.85 -6.96
C ILE A 23 -3.57 11.20 -6.46
N VAL A 24 -4.88 11.32 -6.22
CA VAL A 24 -5.49 12.55 -5.71
C VAL A 24 -5.00 12.85 -4.28
N GLN A 25 -4.91 11.85 -3.41
CA GLN A 25 -4.45 12.03 -2.03
C GLN A 25 -2.99 12.50 -1.97
N THR A 26 -2.09 11.94 -2.80
CA THR A 26 -0.69 12.39 -2.87
C THR A 26 -0.57 13.79 -3.44
N LEU A 27 -1.41 14.14 -4.43
CA LEU A 27 -1.52 15.52 -4.92
C LEU A 27 -1.96 16.49 -3.82
N VAL A 28 -3.07 16.21 -3.13
CA VAL A 28 -3.58 17.08 -2.04
C VAL A 28 -2.57 17.18 -0.91
N ASN A 29 -1.94 16.07 -0.50
CA ASN A 29 -0.88 16.09 0.52
C ASN A 29 0.32 16.94 0.09
N SER A 30 0.70 16.93 -1.20
CA SER A 30 1.83 17.74 -1.70
C SER A 30 1.58 19.25 -1.65
N VAL A 31 0.31 19.67 -1.73
CA VAL A 31 -0.09 21.09 -1.69
C VAL A 31 -0.43 21.54 -0.26
N ASN A 32 -1.12 20.69 0.50
CA ASN A 32 -1.49 20.96 1.89
C ASN A 32 -1.35 19.67 2.74
N PRO A 33 -0.15 19.42 3.30
CA PRO A 33 0.11 18.23 4.10
C PRO A 33 -0.76 18.07 5.35
N ALA A 34 -1.35 19.17 5.86
CA ALA A 34 -2.20 19.15 7.05
C ALA A 34 -3.65 18.70 6.76
N ALA A 35 -4.08 18.75 5.49
CA ALA A 35 -5.44 18.38 5.11
C ALA A 35 -5.63 16.86 5.02
N VAL A 36 -4.64 16.13 4.50
CA VAL A 36 -4.68 14.68 4.32
C VAL A 36 -3.29 14.08 4.52
N PRO A 37 -3.17 12.83 5.02
CA PRO A 37 -1.88 12.14 5.11
C PRO A 37 -1.36 11.71 3.73
N LYS A 38 -0.08 11.34 3.66
CA LYS A 38 0.50 10.67 2.47
C LYS A 38 -0.21 9.34 2.20
N ALA A 39 -0.21 8.91 0.94
CA ALA A 39 -0.57 7.52 0.61
C ALA A 39 0.48 6.55 1.19
N CYS A 40 0.04 5.34 1.54
CA CYS A 40 0.91 4.32 2.13
C CYS A 40 1.44 3.34 1.08
N CYS A 41 2.72 2.96 1.21
CA CYS A 41 3.32 1.88 0.43
C CYS A 41 2.89 0.53 1.02
N VAL A 42 2.08 -0.23 0.27
CA VAL A 42 1.49 -1.50 0.73
C VAL A 42 1.58 -2.59 -0.34
N PRO A 43 1.59 -3.88 0.04
CA PRO A 43 1.49 -4.96 -0.93
C PRO A 43 0.15 -4.90 -1.66
N THR A 44 0.16 -4.86 -3.00
CA THR A 44 -1.06 -4.90 -3.82
C THR A 44 -1.47 -6.31 -4.22
N GLN A 45 -0.54 -7.28 -4.12
CA GLN A 45 -0.76 -8.70 -4.36
C GLN A 45 0.11 -9.52 -3.39
N LEU A 46 -0.39 -10.70 -3.00
CA LEU A 46 0.30 -11.64 -2.12
C LEU A 46 0.22 -13.04 -2.71
N SER A 47 1.22 -13.87 -2.44
CA SER A 47 1.23 -15.29 -2.79
C SER A 47 0.91 -16.15 -1.55
N PRO A 48 0.12 -17.22 -1.70
CA PRO A 48 -0.15 -18.14 -0.61
C PRO A 48 1.10 -19.00 -0.31
N ILE A 49 1.17 -19.51 0.93
CA ILE A 49 2.11 -20.56 1.32
C ILE A 49 1.33 -21.72 1.94
N SER A 50 1.78 -22.95 1.70
CA SER A 50 1.19 -24.12 2.33
C SER A 50 1.64 -24.20 3.79
N MET A 51 0.69 -24.39 4.69
CA MET A 51 0.95 -24.56 6.13
C MET A 51 0.25 -25.81 6.63
N LEU A 52 0.98 -26.66 7.35
CA LEU A 52 0.40 -27.73 8.16
C LEU A 52 -0.06 -27.13 9.49
N TYR A 53 -1.33 -27.28 9.83
CA TYR A 53 -1.89 -26.85 11.11
C TYR A 53 -2.78 -27.96 11.70
N MET A 54 -2.99 -27.92 13.01
CA MET A 54 -3.89 -28.84 13.72
C MET A 54 -5.27 -28.20 13.82
N ASP A 55 -6.29 -28.88 13.30
CA ASP A 55 -7.69 -28.44 13.41
C ASP A 55 -8.27 -28.86 14.77
N GLU A 56 -9.14 -28.04 15.36
CA GLU A 56 -9.74 -28.29 16.68
C GLU A 56 -10.82 -29.38 16.63
N VAL A 57 -11.15 -29.89 15.45
CA VAL A 57 -12.14 -30.95 15.25
C VAL A 57 -11.48 -32.33 15.41
N ASN A 58 -11.08 -32.64 16.65
CA ASN A 58 -10.86 -33.99 17.20
C ASN A 58 -10.87 -33.94 18.73
#